data_AF-A0A2V6V336-F1
#
_entry.id   AF-A0A2V6V336-F1
#
_cell.length_a   1.000
_cell.length_b   1.000
_cell.length_c   1.000
_cell.angle_alpha   90.00
_cell.angle_beta   90.00
_cell.angle_gamma   90.00
#
_symmetry.space_group_name_H-M   'P 1'
#
loop_
_entity.id
_entity.type
_entity.pdbx_description
1 polymer ?
#
loop_
_entity_poly.entity_id
_entity_poly.type
_entity_poly.pdbx_seq_one_letter_code
_entity_poly.pdbx_strand_id
1 'polypeptide(L)'
;MPAGYARGRRASHPRAGGSGSRLRLGPRDGITTRLPPENQPQHVARLRRLQRRPRARGNRGVTGTTVERVAVLTGWGEGISALPADAARAAAGRPVIPIPRPDLAGDRFRRATRECLLGVAAVDALLREGGMPRDAIRGTSTALVYVTGGAYGASNAAFIAGSSGAPAGDARETRHAQAWAGALHFPYTAPSAMAGEVAIEFGLTGQYGILIGGAVAAIDALWQATRLLAAGRCTRALVLAVETFQECEGLYARGRWLVRRPLVEAAACALLVPGAQSAQYNVPRAPAALETLALARAGETLACAPLIALALARDGGTIGPISVTGEWRGRRAGLQWR
;
A
#
# COMPACT_ATOMS: atom_id res chain seq x y z
N MET A 1 -13.19 36.35 57.51
CA MET A 1 -12.94 37.66 56.88
C MET A 1 -12.59 37.43 55.41
N PRO A 2 -13.57 37.61 54.49
CA PRO A 2 -13.41 37.43 53.05
C PRO A 2 -13.48 38.76 52.27
N ALA A 3 -12.95 38.79 51.05
CA ALA A 3 -13.30 39.71 49.97
C ALA A 3 -12.79 39.11 48.65
N GLY A 4 -13.49 39.10 47.51
CA GLY A 4 -14.81 39.61 47.16
C GLY A 4 -15.10 39.17 45.72
N TYR A 5 -16.36 38.82 45.46
CA TYR A 5 -16.94 38.55 44.14
C TYR A 5 -17.03 39.83 43.29
N ALA A 6 -16.89 39.71 41.96
CA ALA A 6 -17.60 40.59 41.04
C ALA A 6 -17.96 39.87 39.72
N ARG A 7 -19.26 39.72 39.51
CA ARG A 7 -19.94 39.39 38.24
C ARG A 7 -20.18 40.68 37.43
N GLY A 8 -20.10 40.60 36.10
CA GLY A 8 -20.78 41.54 35.17
C GLY A 8 -21.24 40.75 33.94
N ARG A 9 -22.50 40.31 33.89
CA ARG A 9 -23.71 40.94 33.31
C ARG A 9 -23.78 40.97 31.78
N ARG A 10 -24.84 40.30 31.31
CA ARG A 10 -25.40 40.23 29.96
C ARG A 10 -25.80 41.60 29.41
N ALA A 11 -25.79 41.70 28.07
CA ALA A 11 -26.76 42.50 27.33
C ALA A 11 -27.47 41.60 26.31
N SER A 12 -28.76 41.87 26.10
CA SER A 12 -29.73 41.06 25.36
C SER A 12 -30.53 41.93 24.39
N HIS A 13 -30.86 41.35 23.22
CA HIS A 13 -31.98 41.63 22.30
C HIS A 13 -31.95 42.90 21.39
N PRO A 14 -32.72 42.97 20.26
CA PRO A 14 -33.89 42.15 19.85
C PRO A 14 -33.95 41.67 18.36
N ARG A 15 -35.06 40.96 18.07
CA ARG A 15 -35.54 40.33 16.82
C ARG A 15 -36.16 41.31 15.81
N ALA A 16 -36.22 40.89 14.53
CA ALA A 16 -37.39 40.93 13.61
C ALA A 16 -37.01 40.06 12.39
N GLY A 17 -37.80 39.14 11.82
CA GLY A 17 -39.25 39.04 11.64
C GLY A 17 -39.54 39.16 10.13
N GLY A 18 -40.02 38.09 9.47
CA GLY A 18 -40.42 38.21 8.06
C GLY A 18 -40.53 36.89 7.28
N SER A 19 -41.66 36.21 7.45
CA SER A 19 -42.16 35.09 6.64
C SER A 19 -42.60 35.52 5.23
N GLY A 20 -42.52 34.62 4.23
CA GLY A 20 -43.24 34.82 2.96
C GLY A 20 -42.96 33.78 1.88
N SER A 21 -43.87 32.81 1.76
CA SER A 21 -43.97 31.72 0.77
C SER A 21 -44.28 32.20 -0.67
N ARG A 22 -43.81 31.48 -1.71
CA ARG A 22 -44.68 30.88 -2.77
C ARG A 22 -43.92 30.10 -3.85
N LEU A 23 -44.43 28.91 -4.13
CA LEU A 23 -44.16 28.03 -5.27
C LEU A 23 -44.62 28.65 -6.61
N ARG A 24 -43.96 28.29 -7.72
CA ARG A 24 -44.59 27.92 -9.02
C ARG A 24 -43.61 27.17 -9.95
N LEU A 25 -44.19 26.22 -10.69
CA LEU A 25 -43.59 25.26 -11.64
C LEU A 25 -43.59 25.79 -13.10
N GLY A 26 -42.45 25.63 -13.80
CA GLY A 26 -42.22 25.40 -15.26
C GLY A 26 -42.79 26.36 -16.32
N PRO A 27 -42.54 26.16 -17.65
CA PRO A 27 -41.49 25.42 -18.38
C PRO A 27 -40.88 26.18 -19.61
N ARG A 28 -39.98 25.50 -20.36
CA ARG A 28 -39.51 25.69 -21.77
C ARG A 28 -38.20 26.46 -22.08
N ASP A 29 -37.30 25.67 -22.68
CA ASP A 29 -36.51 25.91 -23.90
C ASP A 29 -36.01 27.32 -24.24
N GLY A 30 -34.69 27.44 -24.24
CA GLY A 30 -33.96 28.54 -24.86
C GLY A 30 -32.49 28.17 -25.00
N ILE A 31 -32.12 27.60 -26.14
CA ILE A 31 -30.71 27.48 -26.56
C ILE A 31 -30.20 28.91 -26.77
N THR A 32 -29.47 29.44 -25.79
CA THR A 32 -28.66 30.64 -25.96
C THR A 32 -27.19 30.26 -25.88
N THR A 33 -26.49 30.38 -27.00
CA THR A 33 -25.03 30.40 -27.08
C THR A 33 -24.50 31.62 -26.32
N ARG A 34 -24.24 31.47 -25.02
CA ARG A 34 -23.51 32.48 -24.25
C ARG A 34 -22.04 32.46 -24.67
N LEU A 35 -21.62 33.54 -25.33
CA LEU A 35 -20.21 33.94 -25.39
C LEU A 35 -19.67 34.08 -23.94
N PRO A 36 -18.45 33.60 -23.65
CA PRO A 36 -17.88 33.71 -22.32
C PRO A 36 -17.53 35.17 -21.99
N PRO A 37 -17.72 35.62 -20.73
CA PRO A 37 -17.27 36.95 -20.32
C PRO A 37 -15.74 37.04 -20.38
N GLU A 38 -15.22 38.18 -20.84
CA GLU A 38 -13.82 38.42 -21.22
C GLU A 38 -12.78 38.34 -20.07
N ASN A 39 -13.17 37.97 -18.85
CA ASN A 39 -12.24 37.87 -17.72
C ASN A 39 -12.27 36.50 -17.04
N GLN A 40 -12.17 35.41 -17.82
CA GLN A 40 -11.80 34.10 -17.29
C GLN A 40 -10.42 33.69 -17.77
N PRO A 41 -9.48 33.40 -16.86
CA PRO A 41 -8.16 32.98 -17.27
C PRO A 41 -8.24 31.58 -17.90
N GLN A 42 -7.53 31.40 -19.03
CA GLN A 42 -7.67 30.26 -19.95
C GLN A 42 -7.49 28.88 -19.29
N HIS A 43 -6.84 28.82 -18.12
CA HIS A 43 -6.66 27.60 -17.34
C HIS A 43 -7.97 27.03 -16.74
N VAL A 44 -8.99 27.85 -16.50
CA VAL A 44 -10.29 27.40 -15.94
C VAL A 44 -11.18 26.77 -17.03
N ALA A 45 -11.15 27.30 -18.25
CA ALA A 45 -11.84 26.71 -19.40
C ALA A 45 -11.23 25.37 -19.84
N ARG A 46 -9.90 25.22 -19.72
CA ARG A 46 -9.19 23.93 -19.93
C ARG A 46 -9.58 22.88 -18.90
N LEU A 47 -9.75 23.26 -17.63
CA LEU A 47 -10.23 22.36 -16.56
C LEU A 47 -11.66 21.85 -16.81
N ARG A 48 -12.56 22.69 -17.32
CA ARG A 48 -13.94 22.26 -17.67
C ARG A 48 -14.00 21.33 -18.90
N ARG A 49 -13.06 21.43 -19.84
CA ARG A 49 -12.94 20.45 -20.95
C ARG A 49 -12.38 19.10 -20.50
N LEU A 50 -11.54 19.09 -19.46
CA LEU A 50 -11.04 17.86 -18.82
C LEU A 50 -12.11 17.18 -17.93
N GLN A 51 -13.18 17.87 -17.55
CA GLN A 51 -14.34 17.30 -16.87
C GLN A 51 -15.38 16.67 -17.82
N ARG A 52 -15.20 16.78 -19.14
CA ARG A 52 -16.01 16.02 -20.10
C ARG A 52 -15.46 14.59 -20.18
N ARG A 53 -16.19 13.67 -19.53
CA ARG A 53 -15.96 12.22 -19.57
C ARG A 53 -15.57 11.77 -20.99
N PRO A 54 -14.50 10.97 -21.16
CA PRO A 54 -14.33 10.20 -22.38
C PRO A 54 -15.59 9.36 -22.57
N ARG A 55 -16.28 9.49 -23.71
CA ARG A 55 -17.30 8.53 -24.11
C ARG A 55 -16.62 7.17 -24.22
N ALA A 56 -17.08 6.21 -23.44
CA ALA A 56 -16.67 4.81 -23.57
C ALA A 56 -16.99 4.37 -25.01
N ARG A 57 -15.96 4.27 -25.84
CA ARG A 57 -16.06 3.66 -27.16
C ARG A 57 -16.13 2.16 -26.91
N GLY A 58 -17.23 1.55 -27.34
CA GLY A 58 -17.62 0.20 -27.01
C GLY A 58 -16.53 -0.83 -27.33
N ASN A 59 -16.09 -1.50 -26.29
CA ASN A 59 -15.85 -2.93 -26.33
C ASN A 59 -16.30 -3.47 -24.97
N ARG A 60 -17.42 -4.19 -24.90
CA ARG A 60 -17.82 -4.91 -23.68
C ARG A 60 -16.89 -6.12 -23.53
N GLY A 61 -15.64 -5.85 -23.16
CA GLY A 61 -14.61 -6.86 -22.93
C GLY A 61 -14.30 -6.93 -21.45
N VAL A 62 -14.56 -8.10 -20.85
CA VAL A 62 -14.08 -8.57 -19.53
C VAL A 62 -14.19 -7.55 -18.39
N THR A 63 -15.27 -7.63 -17.61
CA THR A 63 -15.53 -6.75 -16.45
C THR A 63 -14.87 -7.21 -15.14
N GLY A 64 -14.15 -8.34 -15.16
CA GLY A 64 -13.52 -8.93 -14.00
C GLY A 64 -11.99 -8.81 -13.99
N THR A 65 -11.39 -9.30 -12.92
CA THR A 65 -9.94 -9.39 -12.75
C THR A 65 -9.56 -10.75 -12.20
N THR A 66 -8.34 -11.15 -12.48
CA THR A 66 -7.76 -12.37 -11.91
C THR A 66 -6.41 -12.01 -11.31
N VAL A 67 -6.15 -12.56 -10.13
CA VAL A 67 -4.80 -12.57 -9.55
C VAL A 67 -4.00 -13.62 -10.32
N GLU A 68 -3.22 -13.18 -11.29
CA GLU A 68 -2.47 -14.06 -12.19
C GLU A 68 -1.39 -14.81 -11.41
N ARG A 69 -0.63 -14.09 -10.58
CA ARG A 69 0.53 -14.60 -9.84
C ARG A 69 0.75 -13.80 -8.56
N VAL A 70 1.41 -14.43 -7.58
CA VAL A 70 1.90 -13.78 -6.37
C VAL A 70 3.24 -14.39 -6.01
N ALA A 71 4.28 -13.56 -5.91
CA ALA A 71 5.57 -13.97 -5.35
C ALA A 71 5.70 -13.46 -3.92
N VAL A 72 6.41 -14.24 -3.10
CA VAL A 72 6.56 -14.01 -1.66
C VAL A 72 8.00 -14.25 -1.27
N LEU A 73 8.62 -13.26 -0.65
CA LEU A 73 9.89 -13.35 0.05
C LEU A 73 9.63 -13.09 1.53
N THR A 74 10.11 -13.95 2.41
CA THR A 74 9.97 -13.76 3.87
C THR A 74 11.28 -14.06 4.58
N GLY A 75 11.36 -13.69 5.86
CA GLY A 75 12.46 -14.14 6.72
C GLY A 75 12.56 -15.66 6.89
N TRP A 76 11.56 -16.44 6.46
CA TRP A 76 11.63 -17.90 6.40
C TRP A 76 12.29 -18.44 5.12
N GLY A 77 12.37 -17.61 4.08
CA GLY A 77 12.88 -17.97 2.76
C GLY A 77 11.99 -17.46 1.63
N GLU A 78 12.36 -17.85 0.42
CA GLU A 78 11.67 -17.53 -0.82
C GLU A 78 10.56 -18.54 -1.13
N GLY A 79 9.39 -18.04 -1.52
CA GLY A 79 8.22 -18.83 -1.89
C GLY A 79 7.41 -19.36 -0.71
N ILE A 80 6.23 -19.90 -1.01
CA ILE A 80 5.29 -20.43 -0.01
C ILE A 80 5.77 -21.73 0.63
N SER A 81 6.57 -22.52 -0.10
CA SER A 81 7.17 -23.76 0.40
C SER A 81 8.15 -23.52 1.55
N ALA A 82 8.74 -22.33 1.66
CA ALA A 82 9.63 -21.96 2.75
C ALA A 82 8.89 -21.64 4.06
N LEU A 83 7.57 -21.37 4.01
CA LEU A 83 6.81 -21.04 5.21
C LEU A 83 6.70 -22.25 6.14
N PRO A 84 7.02 -22.13 7.44
CA PRO A 84 6.83 -23.21 8.40
C PRO A 84 5.34 -23.53 8.57
N ALA A 85 5.03 -24.74 9.04
CA ALA A 85 3.65 -25.12 9.38
C ALA A 85 3.06 -24.25 10.52
N ASP A 86 3.91 -23.81 11.45
CA ASP A 86 3.58 -22.89 12.53
C ASP A 86 4.74 -21.93 12.76
N ALA A 87 4.53 -20.65 12.45
CA ALA A 87 5.54 -19.59 12.56
C ALA A 87 5.93 -19.31 14.02
N ALA A 88 5.00 -19.40 14.97
CA ALA A 88 5.32 -19.13 16.38
C ALA A 88 6.23 -20.23 16.95
N ARG A 89 5.95 -21.50 16.60
CA ARG A 89 6.83 -22.61 16.97
C ARG A 89 8.19 -22.50 16.31
N ALA A 90 8.23 -22.23 15.00
CA ALA A 90 9.48 -22.09 14.24
C ALA A 90 10.33 -20.88 14.67
N ALA A 91 9.69 -19.83 15.19
CA ALA A 91 10.40 -18.66 15.70
C ALA A 91 11.18 -18.99 16.99
N ALA A 92 10.76 -19.99 17.76
CA ALA A 92 11.43 -20.42 18.99
C ALA A 92 11.71 -19.24 19.95
N GLY A 93 10.74 -18.33 20.09
CA GLY A 93 10.84 -17.15 20.96
C GLY A 93 11.53 -15.93 20.34
N ARG A 94 12.06 -16.02 19.11
CA ARG A 94 12.59 -14.85 18.38
C ARG A 94 11.46 -13.85 18.09
N PRO A 95 11.62 -12.56 18.46
CA PRO A 95 10.58 -11.55 18.28
C PRO A 95 10.49 -11.08 16.81
N VAL A 96 11.63 -11.03 16.12
CA VAL A 96 11.75 -10.63 14.72
C VAL A 96 12.42 -11.74 13.93
N ILE A 97 11.88 -12.04 12.75
CA ILE A 97 12.46 -12.96 11.78
C ILE A 97 12.85 -12.11 10.56
N PRO A 98 14.14 -11.72 10.45
CA PRO A 98 14.58 -10.82 9.40
C PRO A 98 14.72 -11.55 8.06
N ILE A 99 14.54 -10.80 6.97
CA ILE A 99 14.93 -11.21 5.63
C ILE A 99 16.32 -10.65 5.32
N PRO A 100 17.27 -11.47 4.82
CA PRO A 100 18.56 -10.97 4.40
C PRO A 100 18.44 -9.86 3.35
N ARG A 101 19.38 -8.91 3.38
CA ARG A 101 19.46 -7.87 2.34
C ARG A 101 19.71 -8.55 0.99
N PRO A 102 18.87 -8.34 -0.04
CA PRO A 102 19.12 -8.87 -1.38
C PRO A 102 20.41 -8.32 -1.98
N ASP A 103 21.16 -9.17 -2.68
CA ASP A 103 22.34 -8.77 -3.46
C ASP A 103 21.91 -8.45 -4.90
N LEU A 104 21.57 -7.19 -5.14
CA LEU A 104 21.21 -6.70 -6.48
C LEU A 104 22.42 -6.04 -7.12
N ALA A 105 22.82 -6.55 -8.29
CA ALA A 105 23.93 -6.01 -9.04
C ALA A 105 23.66 -4.59 -9.56
N GLY A 106 24.74 -3.79 -9.68
CA GLY A 106 24.72 -2.49 -10.33
C GLY A 106 24.83 -1.29 -9.38
N ASP A 107 25.50 -0.25 -9.87
CA ASP A 107 25.82 0.96 -9.09
C ASP A 107 24.60 1.75 -8.63
N ARG A 108 23.47 1.55 -9.31
CA ARG A 108 22.19 2.19 -8.98
C ARG A 108 21.78 1.93 -7.53
N PHE A 109 21.92 0.68 -7.09
CA PHE A 109 21.42 0.23 -5.79
C PHE A 109 22.40 0.49 -4.64
N ARG A 110 23.56 1.10 -4.93
CA ARG A 110 24.59 1.43 -3.95
C ARG A 110 24.05 2.21 -2.74
N ARG A 111 23.00 3.01 -2.94
CA ARG A 111 22.37 3.84 -1.89
C ARG A 111 20.97 3.39 -1.50
N ALA A 112 20.44 2.35 -2.13
CA ALA A 112 19.09 1.87 -1.90
C ALA A 112 18.97 1.25 -0.50
N THR A 113 17.86 1.56 0.17
CA THR A 113 17.52 0.94 1.46
C THR A 113 17.16 -0.52 1.28
N ARG A 114 17.17 -1.26 2.39
CA ARG A 114 16.83 -2.69 2.36
C ARG A 114 15.41 -2.90 1.86
N GLU A 115 14.44 -2.05 2.24
CA GLU A 115 13.08 -2.14 1.70
C GLU A 115 13.02 -1.87 0.18
N CYS A 116 13.84 -0.96 -0.37
CA CYS A 116 13.89 -0.74 -1.83
C CYS A 116 14.40 -1.99 -2.55
N LEU A 117 15.47 -2.60 -2.05
CA LEU A 117 16.03 -3.82 -2.63
C LEU A 117 15.04 -4.99 -2.57
N LEU A 118 14.35 -5.14 -1.44
CA LEU A 118 13.31 -6.15 -1.27
C LEU A 118 12.13 -5.93 -2.20
N GLY A 119 11.73 -4.68 -2.43
CA GLY A 119 10.70 -4.34 -3.41
C GLY A 119 11.08 -4.77 -4.82
N VAL A 120 12.31 -4.48 -5.25
CA VAL A 120 12.84 -4.92 -6.56
C VAL A 120 12.90 -6.45 -6.62
N ALA A 121 13.48 -7.10 -5.61
CA ALA A 121 13.60 -8.55 -5.54
C ALA A 121 12.23 -9.26 -5.59
N ALA A 122 11.20 -8.71 -4.95
CA ALA A 122 9.86 -9.29 -4.99
C ALA A 122 9.20 -9.21 -6.39
N VAL A 123 9.45 -8.12 -7.12
CA VAL A 123 8.99 -8.00 -8.52
C VAL A 123 9.79 -8.93 -9.43
N ASP A 124 11.11 -9.04 -9.26
CA ASP A 124 11.91 -10.00 -10.01
C ASP A 124 11.50 -11.45 -9.74
N ALA A 125 11.24 -11.82 -8.48
CA ALA A 125 10.74 -13.14 -8.11
C ALA A 125 9.41 -13.45 -8.81
N LEU A 126 8.48 -12.50 -8.81
CA LEU A 126 7.19 -12.60 -9.53
C LEU A 126 7.38 -12.83 -11.03
N LEU A 127 8.28 -12.08 -11.66
CA LEU A 127 8.56 -12.19 -13.09
C LEU A 127 9.24 -13.53 -13.43
N ARG A 128 10.22 -13.93 -12.61
CA ARG A 128 10.98 -15.19 -12.76
C ARG A 128 10.08 -16.41 -12.62
N GLU A 129 9.23 -16.46 -11.60
CA GLU A 129 8.23 -17.53 -11.42
C GLU A 129 7.24 -17.57 -12.61
N GLY A 130 7.00 -16.43 -13.24
CA GLY A 130 6.11 -16.33 -14.38
C GLY A 130 6.72 -16.63 -15.74
N GLY A 131 8.05 -16.80 -15.83
CA GLY A 131 8.76 -16.80 -17.11
C GLY A 131 8.56 -15.50 -17.90
N MET A 132 8.26 -14.39 -17.21
CA MET A 132 7.91 -13.12 -17.81
C MET A 132 9.16 -12.24 -17.92
N PRO A 133 9.51 -11.72 -19.11
CA PRO A 133 10.63 -10.80 -19.24
C PRO A 133 10.29 -9.46 -18.57
N ARG A 134 11.31 -8.78 -18.03
CA ARG A 134 11.14 -7.45 -17.39
C ARG A 134 10.43 -6.43 -18.29
N ASP A 135 10.68 -6.47 -19.60
CA ASP A 135 10.04 -5.55 -20.55
C ASP A 135 8.52 -5.76 -20.70
N ALA A 136 7.98 -6.91 -20.29
CA ALA A 136 6.54 -7.17 -20.37
C ALA A 136 5.69 -6.29 -19.43
N ILE A 137 6.31 -5.75 -18.38
CA ILE A 137 5.65 -4.84 -17.44
C ILE A 137 6.03 -3.37 -17.64
N ARG A 138 7.00 -3.07 -18.51
CA ARG A 138 7.51 -1.71 -18.75
C ARG A 138 6.44 -0.79 -19.35
N GLY A 139 6.50 0.49 -19.00
CA GLY A 139 5.74 1.56 -19.64
C GLY A 139 4.45 1.95 -18.90
N THR A 140 3.52 2.54 -19.65
CA THR A 140 2.31 3.18 -19.09
C THR A 140 1.15 2.22 -18.85
N SER A 141 1.24 1.01 -19.40
CA SER A 141 0.16 0.00 -19.36
C SER A 141 0.14 -0.82 -18.07
N THR A 142 1.18 -0.74 -17.24
CA THR A 142 1.26 -1.39 -15.93
C THR A 142 1.09 -0.37 -14.82
N ALA A 143 0.10 -0.60 -13.94
CA ALA A 143 -0.04 0.16 -12.71
C ALA A 143 0.83 -0.44 -11.59
N LEU A 144 1.31 0.41 -10.68
CA LEU A 144 1.98 0.01 -9.44
C LEU A 144 1.25 0.61 -8.24
N VAL A 145 0.80 -0.24 -7.32
CA VAL A 145 0.28 0.18 -6.02
C VAL A 145 1.16 -0.42 -4.94
N TYR A 146 1.95 0.41 -4.26
CA TYR A 146 2.75 -0.01 -3.12
C TYR A 146 1.97 0.14 -1.82
N VAL A 147 2.16 -0.81 -0.90
CA VAL A 147 1.52 -0.85 0.40
C VAL A 147 2.52 -1.17 1.51
N THR A 148 2.38 -0.53 2.66
CA THR A 148 3.14 -0.87 3.87
C THR A 148 2.35 -0.55 5.14
N GLY A 149 2.61 -1.27 6.21
CA GLY A 149 2.15 -1.02 7.58
C GLY A 149 3.24 -0.40 8.43
N GLY A 150 4.49 -0.85 8.27
CA GLY A 150 5.67 -0.31 8.94
C GLY A 150 6.13 1.06 8.40
N ALA A 151 5.60 1.47 7.25
CA ALA A 151 6.00 2.69 6.55
C ALA A 151 7.53 2.70 6.35
N TYR A 152 8.18 3.77 6.80
CA TYR A 152 9.63 3.98 6.65
C TYR A 152 10.30 3.94 8.02
N GLY A 153 9.68 3.24 8.98
CA GLY A 153 10.17 3.16 10.36
C GLY A 153 11.60 2.64 10.42
N ALA A 154 11.90 1.57 9.68
CA ALA A 154 13.23 0.98 9.59
C ALA A 154 14.27 1.96 9.02
N SER A 155 13.97 2.56 7.87
CA SER A 155 14.85 3.53 7.20
C SER A 155 15.06 4.79 8.05
N ASN A 156 14.02 5.25 8.74
CA ASN A 156 14.10 6.39 9.66
C ASN A 156 14.94 6.05 10.89
N ALA A 157 14.77 4.85 11.47
CA ALA A 157 15.58 4.39 12.59
C ALA A 157 17.06 4.28 12.19
N ALA A 158 17.35 3.70 11.03
CA ALA A 158 18.71 3.61 10.50
C ALA A 158 19.33 4.99 10.25
N PHE A 159 18.57 5.92 9.65
CA PHE A 159 19.01 7.29 9.43
C PHE A 159 19.33 8.01 10.74
N ILE A 160 18.44 7.95 11.73
CA ILE A 160 18.63 8.57 13.05
C ILE A 160 19.84 7.96 13.76
N ALA A 161 19.97 6.63 13.76
CA ALA A 161 21.10 5.94 14.38
C ALA A 161 22.43 6.35 13.73
N GLY A 162 22.48 6.43 12.40
CA GLY A 162 23.65 6.93 11.66
C GLY A 162 23.98 8.38 12.00
N SER A 163 22.99 9.27 12.06
CA SER A 163 23.18 10.69 12.39
C SER A 163 23.61 10.95 13.83
N SER A 164 23.33 10.04 14.76
CA SER A 164 23.58 10.22 16.19
C SER A 164 25.03 9.91 16.61
N GLY A 165 25.87 9.39 15.71
CA GLY A 165 27.27 9.07 15.99
C GLY A 165 27.49 8.07 17.14
N ALA A 166 26.45 7.38 17.60
CA ALA A 166 26.53 6.47 18.73
C ALA A 166 27.41 5.25 18.39
N PRO A 167 28.33 4.83 19.26
CA PRO A 167 29.15 3.66 19.03
C PRO A 167 28.28 2.41 19.20
N ALA A 168 27.71 1.92 18.09
CA ALA A 168 27.27 0.54 18.02
C ALA A 168 28.53 -0.35 17.94
N GLY A 169 28.50 -1.53 18.57
CA GLY A 169 29.61 -2.48 18.60
C GLY A 169 30.12 -2.88 17.20
N ASP A 170 31.18 -3.71 17.20
CA ASP A 170 31.92 -4.25 16.06
C ASP A 170 32.16 -3.30 14.86
N ALA A 171 33.44 -2.94 14.66
CA ALA A 171 33.96 -1.94 13.70
C ALA A 171 33.56 -2.11 12.21
N ARG A 172 32.89 -3.21 11.86
CA ARG A 172 32.38 -3.50 10.51
C ARG A 172 30.92 -3.06 10.34
N GLU A 173 30.12 -3.16 11.40
CA GLU A 173 28.72 -2.73 11.44
C GLU A 173 28.63 -1.19 11.62
N THR A 174 29.56 -0.63 12.41
CA THR A 174 29.69 0.82 12.66
C THR A 174 30.00 1.64 11.40
N ARG A 175 30.78 1.10 10.46
CA ARG A 175 31.08 1.78 9.17
C ARG A 175 29.87 1.84 8.24
N HIS A 176 28.99 0.83 8.27
CA HIS A 176 27.75 0.85 7.51
C HIS A 176 26.76 1.84 8.13
N ALA A 177 26.63 1.87 9.46
CA ALA A 177 25.74 2.80 10.16
C ALA A 177 26.11 4.28 9.95
N GLN A 178 27.39 4.64 10.02
CA GLN A 178 27.84 6.03 9.74
C GLN A 178 27.68 6.43 8.27
N ALA A 179 27.76 5.49 7.32
CA ALA A 179 27.59 5.78 5.90
C ALA A 179 26.16 6.22 5.52
N TRP A 180 25.16 5.89 6.35
CA TRP A 180 23.75 6.26 6.15
C TRP A 180 23.37 7.61 6.77
N ALA A 181 24.31 8.26 7.46
CA ALA A 181 24.14 9.58 8.03
C ALA A 181 24.40 10.67 6.97
N GLY A 182 23.40 11.50 6.65
CA GLY A 182 23.61 12.72 5.87
C GLY A 182 22.59 12.98 4.77
N ALA A 183 22.68 14.16 4.17
CA ALA A 183 21.70 14.68 3.20
C ALA A 183 21.44 13.77 1.99
N LEU A 184 22.39 12.91 1.63
CA LEU A 184 22.27 11.96 0.51
C LEU A 184 21.29 10.81 0.78
N HIS A 185 21.06 10.43 2.04
CA HIS A 185 20.18 9.33 2.43
C HIS A 185 18.81 9.81 2.90
N PHE A 186 18.64 11.11 3.14
CA PHE A 186 17.36 11.71 3.52
C PHE A 186 16.23 11.39 2.54
N PRO A 187 16.40 11.41 1.20
CA PRO A 187 15.33 11.03 0.27
C PRO A 187 14.81 9.60 0.47
N TYR A 188 15.63 8.69 1.00
CA TYR A 188 15.24 7.31 1.28
C TYR A 188 14.41 7.13 2.56
N THR A 189 14.25 8.20 3.35
CA THR A 189 13.29 8.24 4.47
C THR A 189 11.88 8.62 4.02
N ALA A 190 11.74 9.05 2.75
CA ALA A 190 10.47 9.53 2.21
C ALA A 190 9.58 8.39 1.72
N PRO A 191 8.24 8.56 1.80
CA PRO A 191 7.36 7.48 1.43
C PRO A 191 7.48 6.93 0.01
N SER A 192 7.85 7.80 -0.92
CA SER A 192 7.96 7.48 -2.33
C SER A 192 9.25 6.74 -2.69
N ALA A 193 10.24 6.62 -1.81
CA ALA A 193 11.55 6.08 -2.17
C ALA A 193 11.45 4.64 -2.70
N MET A 194 10.82 3.75 -1.93
CA MET A 194 10.66 2.33 -2.29
C MET A 194 9.97 2.17 -3.64
N ALA A 195 8.75 2.69 -3.75
CA ALA A 195 7.97 2.52 -4.97
C ALA A 195 8.56 3.29 -6.17
N GLY A 196 9.28 4.38 -5.92
CA GLY A 196 10.05 5.11 -6.94
C GLY A 196 11.22 4.28 -7.49
N GLU A 197 11.98 3.61 -6.63
CA GLU A 197 13.07 2.72 -7.07
C GLU A 197 12.54 1.57 -7.92
N VAL A 198 11.47 0.92 -7.49
CA VAL A 198 10.81 -0.15 -8.26
C VAL A 198 10.31 0.39 -9.61
N ALA A 199 9.62 1.55 -9.62
CA ALA A 199 9.13 2.13 -10.85
C ALA A 199 10.25 2.45 -11.84
N ILE A 200 11.34 3.07 -11.39
CA ILE A 200 12.48 3.40 -12.24
C ILE A 200 13.21 2.12 -12.69
N GLU A 201 13.29 1.07 -11.86
CA GLU A 201 13.97 -0.20 -12.22
C GLU A 201 13.25 -0.97 -13.32
N PHE A 202 11.93 -1.09 -13.22
CA PHE A 202 11.14 -1.80 -14.21
C PHE A 202 10.58 -0.88 -15.31
N GLY A 203 10.99 0.39 -15.33
CA GLY A 203 10.55 1.39 -16.31
C GLY A 203 9.03 1.60 -16.31
N LEU A 204 8.39 1.57 -15.13
CA LEU A 204 6.96 1.75 -14.95
C LEU A 204 6.62 3.23 -14.99
N THR A 205 5.75 3.61 -15.92
CA THR A 205 5.29 5.00 -16.11
C THR A 205 3.76 5.11 -16.09
N GLY A 206 3.08 4.04 -15.68
CA GLY A 206 1.63 3.97 -15.57
C GLY A 206 1.08 4.59 -14.29
N GLN A 207 -0.13 4.17 -13.91
CA GLN A 207 -0.76 4.64 -12.67
C GLN A 207 0.05 4.19 -11.45
N TYR A 208 0.28 5.10 -10.53
CA TYR A 208 1.15 4.90 -9.37
C TYR A 208 0.45 5.34 -8.09
N GLY A 209 0.53 4.53 -7.03
CA GLY A 209 -0.04 4.85 -5.73
C GLY A 209 0.73 4.21 -4.56
N ILE A 210 0.67 4.87 -3.41
CA ILE A 210 1.28 4.40 -2.16
C ILE A 210 0.20 4.45 -1.08
N LEU A 211 -0.03 3.33 -0.41
CA LEU A 211 -0.96 3.23 0.70
C LEU A 211 -0.22 2.80 1.97
N ILE A 212 -0.52 3.48 3.08
CA ILE A 212 0.06 3.17 4.38
C ILE A 212 -1.09 2.79 5.33
N GLY A 213 -1.07 1.56 5.85
CA GLY A 213 -2.14 1.07 6.72
C GLY A 213 -2.26 -0.44 6.87
N GLY A 214 -1.14 -1.17 6.79
CA GLY A 214 -1.08 -2.60 7.08
C GLY A 214 -1.99 -3.45 6.18
N ALA A 215 -2.53 -4.54 6.72
CA ALA A 215 -3.33 -5.50 5.96
C ALA A 215 -4.58 -4.88 5.32
N VAL A 216 -5.22 -3.90 5.98
CA VAL A 216 -6.38 -3.19 5.42
C VAL A 216 -5.99 -2.39 4.17
N ALA A 217 -4.87 -1.67 4.21
CA ALA A 217 -4.39 -0.94 3.06
C ALA A 217 -4.02 -1.86 1.89
N ALA A 218 -3.60 -3.10 2.17
CA ALA A 218 -3.33 -4.09 1.13
C ALA A 218 -4.61 -4.59 0.45
N ILE A 219 -5.70 -4.77 1.22
CA ILE A 219 -7.02 -5.03 0.65
C ILE A 219 -7.51 -3.84 -0.20
N ASP A 220 -7.33 -2.61 0.29
CA ASP A 220 -7.69 -1.39 -0.45
C ASP A 220 -6.87 -1.28 -1.76
N ALA A 221 -5.59 -1.67 -1.74
CA ALA A 221 -4.72 -1.69 -2.92
C ALA A 221 -5.16 -2.73 -3.96
N LEU A 222 -5.48 -3.95 -3.54
CA LEU A 222 -6.01 -4.99 -4.42
C LEU A 222 -7.34 -4.56 -5.07
N TRP A 223 -8.18 -3.88 -4.29
CA TRP A 223 -9.42 -3.30 -4.81
C TRP A 223 -9.16 -2.16 -5.80
N GLN A 224 -8.23 -1.24 -5.50
CA GLN A 224 -7.84 -0.17 -6.41
C GLN A 224 -7.27 -0.72 -7.72
N ALA A 225 -6.37 -1.70 -7.65
CA ALA A 225 -5.82 -2.39 -8.81
C ALA A 225 -6.93 -3.03 -9.67
N THR A 226 -7.90 -3.68 -9.02
CA THR A 226 -9.06 -4.25 -9.71
C THR A 226 -9.87 -3.18 -10.44
N ARG A 227 -10.11 -2.04 -9.81
CA ARG A 227 -10.84 -0.92 -10.43
C ARG A 227 -10.09 -0.28 -11.59
N LEU A 228 -8.75 -0.20 -11.52
CA LEU A 228 -7.93 0.33 -12.62
C LEU A 228 -8.03 -0.57 -13.87
N LEU A 229 -7.95 -1.88 -13.68
CA LEU A 229 -8.09 -2.87 -14.74
C LEU A 229 -9.51 -2.84 -15.35
N ALA A 230 -10.55 -2.90 -14.52
CA ALA A 230 -11.94 -2.86 -14.98
C ALA A 230 -12.31 -1.56 -15.71
N ALA A 231 -11.64 -0.45 -15.40
CA ALA A 231 -11.82 0.83 -16.08
C ALA A 231 -10.95 0.98 -17.35
N GLY A 232 -10.19 -0.05 -17.75
CA GLY A 232 -9.28 -0.01 -18.89
C GLY A 232 -8.15 1.02 -18.74
N ARG A 233 -7.77 1.36 -17.49
CA ARG A 233 -6.72 2.35 -17.20
C ARG A 233 -5.32 1.77 -17.23
N CYS A 234 -5.22 0.45 -17.17
CA CYS A 234 -4.01 -0.34 -17.33
C CYS A 234 -4.40 -1.73 -17.87
N THR A 235 -3.44 -2.46 -18.42
CA THR A 235 -3.61 -3.87 -18.83
C THR A 235 -3.07 -4.83 -17.78
N ARG A 236 -2.26 -4.33 -16.84
CA ARG A 236 -1.69 -5.06 -15.69
C ARG A 236 -1.64 -4.15 -14.48
N ALA A 237 -1.72 -4.74 -13.29
CA ALA A 237 -1.49 -4.02 -12.05
C ALA A 237 -0.63 -4.85 -11.10
N LEU A 238 0.44 -4.25 -10.59
CA LEU A 238 1.26 -4.78 -9.52
C LEU A 238 0.77 -4.21 -8.19
N VAL A 239 0.47 -5.10 -7.24
CA VAL A 239 0.28 -4.73 -5.83
C VAL A 239 1.47 -5.26 -5.06
N LEU A 240 2.33 -4.35 -4.61
CA LEU A 240 3.58 -4.67 -3.93
C LEU A 240 3.45 -4.27 -2.46
N ALA A 241 3.83 -5.17 -1.56
CA ALA A 241 3.97 -4.88 -0.14
C ALA A 241 5.38 -5.23 0.34
N VAL A 242 5.95 -4.38 1.20
CA VAL A 242 7.28 -4.59 1.78
C VAL A 242 7.25 -4.13 3.24
N GLU A 243 7.77 -4.98 4.12
CA GLU A 243 7.81 -4.80 5.56
C GLU A 243 9.18 -5.20 6.11
N THR A 244 9.88 -4.23 6.71
CA THR A 244 11.20 -4.40 7.35
C THR A 244 11.16 -3.85 8.78
N PHE A 245 11.83 -4.54 9.70
CA PHE A 245 11.79 -4.31 11.14
C PHE A 245 13.11 -4.50 11.86
N GLN A 246 14.14 -5.12 11.25
CA GLN A 246 15.43 -5.43 11.88
C GLN A 246 16.09 -4.17 12.46
N GLU A 247 16.06 -3.06 11.71
CA GLU A 247 16.59 -1.77 12.13
C GLU A 247 15.85 -1.20 13.35
N CYS A 248 14.63 -1.67 13.60
CA CYS A 248 13.77 -1.31 14.72
C CYS A 248 13.62 -2.43 15.76
N GLU A 249 14.40 -3.51 15.70
CA GLU A 249 14.19 -4.70 16.55
C GLU A 249 14.19 -4.34 18.04
N GLY A 250 15.10 -3.46 18.48
CA GLY A 250 15.16 -3.00 19.87
C GLY A 250 13.89 -2.28 20.34
N LEU A 251 13.16 -1.58 19.44
CA LEU A 251 11.87 -0.98 19.76
C LEU A 251 10.79 -2.05 19.93
N TYR A 252 10.77 -3.05 19.06
CA TYR A 252 9.81 -4.15 19.11
C TYR A 252 10.05 -5.10 20.29
N ALA A 253 11.31 -5.38 20.64
CA ALA A 253 11.66 -6.19 21.80
C ALA A 253 11.14 -5.54 23.11
N ARG A 254 11.21 -4.21 23.20
CA ARG A 254 10.63 -3.44 24.31
C ARG A 254 9.11 -3.44 24.29
N GLY A 255 8.48 -3.41 23.13
CA GLY A 255 7.03 -3.42 22.96
C GLY A 255 6.43 -4.80 22.69
N ARG A 256 7.13 -5.90 22.99
CA ARG A 256 6.77 -7.26 22.52
C ARG A 256 5.37 -7.74 22.93
N TRP A 257 4.78 -7.16 23.99
CA TRP A 257 3.41 -7.46 24.39
C TRP A 257 2.36 -6.91 23.41
N LEU A 258 2.74 -6.00 22.51
CA LEU A 258 1.88 -5.43 21.47
C LEU A 258 1.71 -6.37 20.27
N VAL A 259 2.62 -7.33 20.08
CA VAL A 259 2.62 -8.30 18.98
C VAL A 259 2.70 -9.72 19.54
N ARG A 260 1.61 -10.49 19.43
CA ARG A 260 1.49 -11.85 20.00
C ARG A 260 2.20 -12.94 19.19
N ARG A 261 2.70 -12.60 18.01
CA ARG A 261 3.33 -13.50 17.04
C ARG A 261 4.68 -12.90 16.63
N PRO A 262 5.63 -13.72 16.15
CA PRO A 262 6.87 -13.18 15.59
C PRO A 262 6.54 -12.18 14.48
N LEU A 263 7.18 -11.02 14.52
CA LEU A 263 7.20 -10.10 13.38
C LEU A 263 8.12 -10.69 12.33
N VAL A 264 7.59 -10.90 11.13
CA VAL A 264 8.33 -11.49 10.03
C VAL A 264 8.46 -10.47 8.93
N GLU A 265 9.70 -10.14 8.59
CA GLU A 265 9.96 -9.29 7.45
C GLU A 265 9.56 -10.01 6.17
N ALA A 266 8.95 -9.25 5.27
CA ALA A 266 8.39 -9.82 4.05
C ALA A 266 8.35 -8.80 2.93
N ALA A 267 8.49 -9.30 1.71
CA ALA A 267 8.16 -8.58 0.49
C ALA A 267 7.30 -9.49 -0.38
N ALA A 268 6.10 -9.04 -0.75
CA ALA A 268 5.16 -9.81 -1.53
C ALA A 268 4.64 -8.95 -2.69
N CYS A 269 4.55 -9.53 -3.88
CA CYS A 269 4.08 -8.84 -5.07
C CYS A 269 3.02 -9.68 -5.76
N ALA A 270 1.84 -9.10 -6.01
CA ALA A 270 0.76 -9.72 -6.78
C ALA A 270 0.61 -9.05 -8.14
N LEU A 271 0.50 -9.87 -9.18
CA LEU A 271 0.14 -9.46 -10.53
C LEU A 271 -1.36 -9.68 -10.76
N LEU A 272 -2.08 -8.61 -11.07
CA LEU A 272 -3.48 -8.66 -11.48
C LEU A 272 -3.61 -8.31 -12.96
N VAL A 273 -4.50 -9.03 -13.64
CA VAL A 273 -4.83 -8.85 -15.06
C VAL A 273 -6.35 -8.89 -15.27
N PRO A 274 -6.87 -8.44 -16.42
CA PRO A 274 -8.26 -8.64 -16.78
C PRO A 274 -8.61 -10.13 -16.77
N GLY A 275 -9.75 -10.50 -16.19
CA GLY A 275 -10.14 -11.89 -16.01
C GLY A 275 -11.65 -12.07 -15.82
N ALA A 276 -12.11 -13.32 -15.73
CA ALA A 276 -13.54 -13.61 -15.67
C ALA A 276 -14.18 -13.32 -14.30
N GLN A 277 -13.38 -13.22 -13.23
CA GLN A 277 -13.88 -13.12 -11.86
C GLN A 277 -14.24 -11.68 -11.49
N SER A 278 -15.43 -11.49 -10.94
CA SER A 278 -15.85 -10.23 -10.34
C SER A 278 -15.28 -10.08 -8.94
N ALA A 279 -14.71 -8.92 -8.62
CA ALA A 279 -14.23 -8.62 -7.27
C ALA A 279 -15.27 -7.81 -6.48
N GLN A 280 -15.49 -8.17 -5.22
CA GLN A 280 -16.39 -7.50 -4.30
C GLN A 280 -15.65 -7.08 -3.04
N TYR A 281 -15.67 -5.78 -2.74
CA TYR A 281 -15.13 -5.23 -1.50
C TYR A 281 -16.18 -5.33 -0.38
N ASN A 282 -15.77 -5.77 0.81
CA ASN A 282 -16.63 -5.85 1.97
C ASN A 282 -15.90 -5.49 3.28
N VAL A 283 -16.67 -5.36 4.36
CA VAL A 283 -16.17 -5.12 5.73
C VAL A 283 -16.66 -6.30 6.59
N PRO A 284 -15.95 -7.43 6.55
CA PRO A 284 -16.38 -8.63 7.25
C PRO A 284 -16.21 -8.47 8.76
N ARG A 285 -17.06 -9.16 9.54
CA ARG A 285 -16.96 -9.16 11.01
C ARG A 285 -15.90 -10.13 11.55
N ALA A 286 -15.54 -11.14 10.77
CA ALA A 286 -14.62 -12.21 11.15
C ALA A 286 -13.51 -12.37 10.10
N PRO A 287 -12.35 -12.90 10.48
CA PRO A 287 -11.28 -13.24 9.53
C PRO A 287 -11.71 -14.38 8.60
N ALA A 288 -11.28 -14.31 7.34
CA ALA A 288 -11.35 -15.43 6.43
C ALA A 288 -10.36 -16.53 6.85
N ALA A 289 -10.63 -17.77 6.43
CA ALA A 289 -9.75 -18.90 6.69
C ALA A 289 -8.32 -18.66 6.19
N LEU A 290 -8.17 -18.00 5.03
CA LEU A 290 -6.87 -17.66 4.45
C LEU A 290 -6.08 -16.63 5.29
N GLU A 291 -6.74 -15.67 5.94
CA GLU A 291 -6.08 -14.75 6.88
C GLU A 291 -5.51 -15.53 8.08
N THR A 292 -6.32 -16.44 8.64
CA THR A 292 -5.90 -17.27 9.77
C THR A 292 -4.73 -18.20 9.39
N LEU A 293 -4.79 -18.80 8.20
CA LEU A 293 -3.74 -19.66 7.68
C LEU A 293 -2.44 -18.88 7.43
N ALA A 294 -2.52 -17.71 6.79
CA ALA A 294 -1.37 -16.86 6.54
C ALA A 294 -0.71 -16.42 7.85
N LEU A 295 -1.49 -16.00 8.84
CA LEU A 295 -0.99 -15.63 10.16
C LEU A 295 -0.31 -16.80 10.87
N ALA A 296 -0.88 -18.02 10.76
CA ALA A 296 -0.30 -19.21 11.37
C ALA A 296 1.01 -19.65 10.69
N ARG A 297 1.06 -19.64 9.35
CA ARG A 297 2.21 -20.10 8.56
C ARG A 297 3.35 -19.08 8.49
N ALA A 298 3.02 -17.80 8.36
CA ALA A 298 4.02 -16.75 8.12
C ALA A 298 4.36 -15.93 9.37
N GLY A 299 3.46 -15.83 10.35
CA GLY A 299 3.58 -14.89 11.46
C GLY A 299 3.00 -13.51 11.12
N GLU A 300 3.33 -12.50 11.91
CA GLU A 300 2.84 -11.14 11.70
C GLU A 300 3.66 -10.45 10.60
N THR A 301 3.03 -10.22 9.45
CA THR A 301 3.64 -9.68 8.23
C THR A 301 2.96 -8.40 7.73
N LEU A 302 2.12 -7.77 8.56
CA LEU A 302 1.47 -6.48 8.29
C LEU A 302 0.81 -6.40 6.89
N ALA A 303 1.23 -5.48 6.02
CA ALA A 303 0.63 -5.30 4.69
C ALA A 303 0.91 -6.47 3.73
N CYS A 304 1.92 -7.30 3.99
CA CYS A 304 2.19 -8.49 3.18
C CYS A 304 1.18 -9.61 3.44
N ALA A 305 0.49 -9.62 4.59
CA ALA A 305 -0.37 -10.74 5.00
C ALA A 305 -1.46 -11.10 3.97
N PRO A 306 -2.24 -10.14 3.39
CA PRO A 306 -3.23 -10.49 2.38
C PRO A 306 -2.64 -11.05 1.08
N LEU A 307 -1.42 -10.63 0.70
CA LEU A 307 -0.76 -11.17 -0.50
C LEU A 307 -0.23 -12.58 -0.24
N ILE A 308 0.32 -12.84 0.95
CA ILE A 308 0.72 -14.19 1.38
C ILE A 308 -0.50 -15.12 1.43
N ALA A 309 -1.65 -14.64 1.91
CA ALA A 309 -2.91 -15.37 1.90
C ALA A 309 -3.36 -15.75 0.48
N LEU A 310 -3.20 -14.85 -0.51
CA LEU A 310 -3.46 -15.17 -1.92
C LEU A 310 -2.51 -16.22 -2.46
N ALA A 311 -1.22 -16.11 -2.15
CA ALA A 311 -0.21 -17.07 -2.57
C ALA A 311 -0.47 -18.47 -1.99
N LEU A 312 -0.85 -18.57 -0.71
CA LEU A 312 -1.26 -19.83 -0.07
C LEU A 312 -2.51 -20.43 -0.73
N ALA A 313 -3.51 -19.62 -1.08
CA ALA A 313 -4.70 -20.11 -1.78
C ALA A 313 -4.36 -20.74 -3.13
N ARG A 314 -3.42 -20.11 -3.87
CA ARG A 314 -2.96 -20.60 -5.17
C ARG A 314 -2.14 -21.88 -5.07
N ASP A 315 -1.23 -21.95 -4.10
CA ASP A 315 -0.44 -23.17 -3.82
C ASP A 315 -1.33 -24.36 -3.46
N GLY A 316 -2.40 -24.11 -2.68
CA GLY A 316 -3.41 -25.11 -2.36
C GLY A 316 -4.36 -25.48 -3.52
N GLY A 317 -4.11 -24.99 -4.74
CA GLY A 317 -4.93 -25.31 -5.92
C GLY A 317 -6.32 -24.67 -5.93
N THR A 318 -6.54 -23.59 -5.16
CA THR A 318 -7.84 -22.91 -5.13
C THR A 318 -8.08 -22.15 -6.44
N ILE A 319 -8.96 -22.70 -7.28
CA ILE A 319 -9.41 -22.09 -8.55
C ILE A 319 -10.76 -21.36 -8.39
N GLY A 320 -11.47 -21.65 -7.28
CA GLY A 320 -12.80 -21.12 -6.97
C GLY A 320 -12.80 -19.70 -6.38
N PRO A 321 -13.91 -19.29 -5.74
CA PRO A 321 -14.00 -17.95 -5.17
C PRO A 321 -12.97 -17.76 -4.04
N ILE A 322 -12.07 -16.80 -4.22
CA ILE A 322 -11.02 -16.48 -3.25
C ILE A 322 -11.50 -15.31 -2.40
N SER A 323 -11.45 -15.47 -1.07
CA SER A 323 -11.77 -14.41 -0.12
C SER A 323 -10.57 -14.13 0.77
N VAL A 324 -10.05 -12.92 0.70
CA VAL A 324 -8.97 -12.44 1.57
C VAL A 324 -9.48 -11.30 2.43
N THR A 325 -9.00 -11.28 3.67
CA THR A 325 -9.35 -10.27 4.66
C THR A 325 -8.10 -9.79 5.37
N GLY A 326 -8.19 -8.62 5.99
CA GLY A 326 -7.12 -8.06 6.79
C GLY A 326 -7.67 -7.15 7.86
N GLU A 327 -6.98 -7.08 8.99
CA GLU A 327 -7.26 -6.17 10.08
C GLU A 327 -6.05 -5.30 10.38
N TRP A 328 -6.32 -4.02 10.64
CA TRP A 328 -5.30 -3.08 11.06
C TRP A 328 -5.93 -2.03 11.97
N ARG A 329 -5.40 -1.92 13.20
CA ARG A 329 -5.85 -0.94 14.21
C ARG A 329 -7.38 -0.92 14.41
N GLY A 330 -8.00 -2.10 14.50
CA GLY A 330 -9.44 -2.27 14.72
C GLY A 330 -10.32 -2.04 13.49
N ARG A 331 -9.77 -1.66 12.33
CA ARG A 331 -10.49 -1.66 11.05
C ARG A 331 -10.26 -3.00 10.36
N ARG A 332 -11.32 -3.56 9.78
CA ARG A 332 -11.28 -4.78 8.97
C ARG A 332 -11.73 -4.48 7.54
N ALA A 333 -11.11 -5.14 6.57
CA ALA A 333 -11.50 -5.07 5.17
C ALA A 333 -11.41 -6.47 4.56
N GLY A 334 -12.21 -6.71 3.52
CA GLY A 334 -12.17 -7.93 2.75
C GLY A 334 -12.41 -7.70 1.27
N LEU A 335 -11.85 -8.61 0.47
CA LEU A 335 -12.00 -8.66 -0.96
C LEU A 335 -12.27 -10.10 -1.39
N GLN A 336 -13.30 -10.27 -2.20
CA GLN A 336 -13.70 -11.57 -2.71
C GLN A 336 -13.76 -11.56 -4.23
N TRP A 337 -13.10 -12.52 -4.87
CA TRP A 337 -13.25 -12.82 -6.30
C TRP A 337 -14.26 -13.96 -6.47
N ARG A 338 -15.22 -13.79 -7.39
CA ARG A 338 -16.25 -14.78 -7.76
C ARG A 338 -16.45 -14.79 -9.26
#